data_AF-A0A7W1YDZ0-F1
#
_entry.id   AF-A0A7W1YDZ0-F1
#
_cell.length_a   1.000
_cell.length_b   1.000
_cell.length_c   1.000
_cell.angle_alpha   90.00
_cell.angle_beta   90.00
_cell.angle_gamma   90.00
#
_symmetry.space_group_name_H-M   'P 1'
#
loop_
_entity.id
_entity.type
_entity.pdbx_description
1 polymer ?
#
loop_
_entity_poly.entity_id
_entity_poly.type
_entity_poly.pdbx_seq_one_letter_code
_entity_poly.pdbx_strand_id
1 'polypeptide(L)'
;MLPAASVQHDFSKFDPVEHYGALFLTGLILIGIALLLYSLIRYRGQAAGPVSWGILILGAGILPIFVSSAGGVLVFERSQRVEMCSSCHLAMRPYVDDMKNPHSKSLAAVHYNNRYIPDDQCYVCHTGYGMFGTVQAKSEGLVDVYKYYTRTFTLPLKMRHPYS
;
A
#
# COMPACT_ATOMS: atom_id res chain seq x y z
N MET A 1 23.22 25.71 -9.20
CA MET A 1 21.91 26.12 -8.64
C MET A 1 20.99 26.37 -9.82
N LEU A 2 20.20 25.36 -10.23
CA LEU A 2 19.24 25.48 -11.32
C LEU A 2 17.85 25.66 -10.71
N PRO A 3 16.99 26.53 -11.28
CA PRO A 3 15.66 26.78 -10.73
C PRO A 3 14.82 25.50 -10.89
N ALA A 4 14.33 24.98 -9.77
CA ALA A 4 13.38 23.88 -9.75
C ALA A 4 12.09 24.34 -10.45
N ALA A 5 11.90 23.93 -11.70
CA ALA A 5 10.63 24.04 -12.38
C ALA A 5 9.58 23.30 -11.54
N SER A 6 8.66 24.05 -10.95
CA SER A 6 7.56 23.53 -10.15
C SER A 6 6.60 22.78 -11.07
N VAL A 7 6.82 21.48 -11.23
CA VAL A 7 5.79 20.58 -11.75
C VAL A 7 4.73 20.45 -10.66
N GLN A 8 3.78 21.38 -10.64
CA GLN A 8 2.54 21.27 -9.87
C GLN A 8 1.80 20.01 -10.35
N HIS A 9 1.98 18.89 -9.65
CA HIS A 9 1.04 17.78 -9.75
C HIS A 9 -0.19 18.14 -8.93
N ASP A 10 -1.32 18.21 -9.62
CA ASP A 10 -2.61 18.55 -9.06
C ASP A 10 -3.20 17.36 -8.30
N PHE A 11 -3.39 17.52 -7.00
CA PHE A 11 -3.94 16.51 -6.08
C PHE A 11 -5.44 16.30 -6.23
N SER A 12 -6.08 17.10 -7.08
CA SER A 12 -7.48 16.93 -7.44
C SER A 12 -7.69 15.91 -8.57
N LYS A 13 -6.63 15.45 -9.24
CA LYS A 13 -6.74 14.47 -10.32
C LYS A 13 -6.91 13.06 -9.73
N PHE A 14 -8.12 12.79 -9.25
CA PHE A 14 -8.62 11.44 -9.06
C PHE A 14 -8.54 10.70 -10.39
N ASP A 15 -7.86 9.56 -10.43
CA ASP A 15 -7.97 8.65 -11.57
C ASP A 15 -9.41 8.14 -11.62
N PRO A 16 -10.20 8.53 -12.64
CA PRO A 16 -11.64 8.27 -12.64
C PRO A 16 -11.91 6.76 -12.60
N VAL A 17 -11.05 5.96 -13.22
CA VAL A 17 -11.13 4.50 -13.23
C VAL A 17 -11.00 3.92 -11.82
N GLU A 18 -10.06 4.42 -11.02
CA GLU A 18 -9.88 3.96 -9.64
C GLU A 18 -11.02 4.40 -8.75
N HIS A 19 -11.50 5.63 -8.91
CA HIS A 19 -12.60 6.16 -8.11
C HIS A 19 -13.93 5.43 -8.40
N TYR A 20 -14.30 5.30 -9.67
CA TYR A 20 -15.53 4.59 -10.05
C TYR A 20 -15.42 3.08 -9.78
N GLY A 21 -14.23 2.48 -9.97
CA GLY A 21 -13.97 1.10 -9.61
C GLY A 21 -14.11 0.84 -8.11
N ALA A 22 -13.56 1.72 -7.27
CA ALA A 22 -13.68 1.64 -5.83
C ALA A 22 -15.13 1.80 -5.37
N LEU A 23 -15.89 2.76 -5.90
CA LEU A 23 -17.31 2.93 -5.56
C LEU A 23 -18.15 1.71 -5.97
N PHE A 24 -17.91 1.16 -7.15
CA PHE A 24 -18.60 -0.03 -7.64
C PHE A 24 -18.34 -1.25 -6.75
N LEU A 25 -17.07 -1.53 -6.44
CA LEU A 25 -16.67 -2.62 -5.54
C LEU A 25 -17.25 -2.42 -4.13
N THR A 26 -17.19 -1.20 -3.60
CA THR A 26 -17.76 -0.88 -2.29
C THR A 26 -19.27 -1.13 -2.28
N GLY A 27 -19.98 -0.73 -3.34
CA GLY A 27 -21.41 -1.00 -3.51
C GLY A 27 -21.72 -2.50 -3.50
N LEU A 28 -20.97 -3.31 -4.26
CA LEU A 28 -21.14 -4.77 -4.28
C LEU A 28 -20.89 -5.42 -2.91
N ILE A 29 -19.88 -4.96 -2.19
CA ILE A 29 -19.58 -5.45 -0.84
C ILE A 29 -20.74 -5.13 0.11
N LEU A 30 -21.24 -3.89 0.10
CA LEU A 30 -22.37 -3.48 0.95
C LEU A 30 -23.65 -4.26 0.60
N ILE A 31 -23.93 -4.50 -0.68
CA ILE A 31 -25.05 -5.33 -1.13
C ILE A 31 -24.88 -6.77 -0.65
N GLY A 32 -23.67 -7.35 -0.78
CA GLY A 32 -23.36 -8.69 -0.30
C GLY A 32 -23.54 -8.83 1.20
N ILE A 33 -23.06 -7.87 1.98
CA ILE A 33 -23.26 -7.82 3.44
C ILE A 33 -24.75 -7.68 3.78
N ALA A 34 -25.48 -6.79 3.11
CA ALA A 34 -26.91 -6.60 3.34
C ALA A 34 -27.72 -7.88 3.03
N LEU A 35 -27.40 -8.57 1.93
CA LEU A 35 -28.02 -9.85 1.57
C LEU A 35 -27.68 -10.96 2.58
N LEU A 36 -26.44 -11.04 3.05
CA LEU A 36 -26.04 -11.97 4.10
C LEU A 36 -26.79 -11.70 5.40
N LEU A 37 -26.85 -10.44 5.86
CA LEU A 37 -27.57 -10.05 7.07
C LEU A 37 -29.08 -10.29 6.94
N TYR A 38 -29.67 -9.91 5.80
CA TYR A 38 -31.08 -10.17 5.51
C TYR A 38 -31.38 -11.67 5.55
N SER A 39 -30.53 -12.49 4.92
CA SER A 39 -30.66 -13.94 4.92
C SER A 39 -30.57 -14.51 6.34
N LEU A 40 -29.59 -14.06 7.13
CA LEU A 40 -29.39 -14.50 8.51
C LEU A 40 -30.56 -14.10 9.43
N ILE A 41 -31.18 -12.93 9.23
CA ILE A 41 -32.31 -12.46 10.04
C ILE A 41 -33.62 -13.14 9.60
N ARG A 42 -33.85 -13.27 8.30
CA ARG A 42 -35.12 -13.76 7.75
C ARG A 42 -35.26 -15.28 7.77
N TYR A 43 -34.15 -16.00 7.60
CA TYR A 43 -34.07 -17.47 7.61
C TYR A 43 -33.45 -18.00 8.91
N ARG A 44 -33.41 -17.16 9.95
CA ARG A 44 -32.94 -17.51 11.29
C ARG A 44 -33.74 -18.71 11.81
N GLY A 45 -33.07 -19.84 11.98
CA GLY A 45 -33.66 -21.11 12.44
C GLY A 45 -34.15 -22.06 11.34
N GLN A 46 -34.20 -21.65 10.07
CA GLN A 46 -34.52 -22.53 8.93
C GLN A 46 -33.28 -23.13 8.26
N ALA A 47 -32.12 -22.49 8.42
CA ALA A 47 -30.81 -23.01 8.05
C ALA A 47 -30.32 -24.09 9.05
N ALA A 48 -31.10 -25.17 9.22
CA ALA A 48 -30.82 -26.24 10.18
C ALA A 48 -30.11 -27.47 9.57
N GLY A 49 -29.74 -27.40 8.29
CA GLY A 49 -29.03 -28.47 7.61
C GLY A 49 -27.50 -28.34 7.73
N PRO A 50 -26.74 -29.44 7.94
CA PRO A 50 -25.28 -29.42 7.99
C PRO A 50 -24.63 -28.85 6.72
N VAL A 51 -25.30 -29.00 5.56
CA VAL A 51 -24.85 -28.43 4.28
C VAL A 51 -24.90 -26.89 4.28
N SER A 52 -25.95 -26.29 4.85
CA SER A 52 -26.09 -24.83 4.92
C SER A 52 -25.02 -24.20 5.82
N TRP A 53 -24.70 -24.87 6.93
CA TRP A 53 -23.62 -24.45 7.81
C TRP A 53 -22.23 -24.61 7.17
N GLY A 54 -22.01 -25.69 6.42
CA GLY A 54 -20.77 -25.89 5.66
C GLY A 54 -20.53 -24.77 4.63
N ILE A 55 -21.56 -24.38 3.88
CA ILE A 55 -21.48 -23.29 2.90
C ILE A 55 -21.20 -21.94 3.59
N LEU A 56 -21.80 -21.67 4.76
CA LEU A 56 -21.54 -20.44 5.51
C LEU A 56 -20.11 -20.37 6.05
N ILE A 57 -19.60 -21.46 6.64
CA ILE A 57 -18.21 -21.52 7.13
C ILE A 57 -17.23 -21.33 5.97
N LEU A 58 -17.49 -22.00 4.84
CA LEU A 58 -16.61 -21.91 3.68
C LEU A 58 -16.66 -20.52 3.03
N GLY A 59 -17.86 -19.99 2.78
CA GLY A 59 -18.06 -18.74 2.05
C GLY A 59 -17.80 -17.48 2.87
N ALA A 60 -18.14 -17.47 4.16
CA ALA A 60 -17.96 -16.30 5.03
C ALA A 60 -16.72 -16.39 5.94
N GLY A 61 -16.20 -17.58 6.18
CA GLY A 61 -15.00 -17.79 6.99
C GLY A 61 -13.76 -18.05 6.13
N ILE A 62 -13.70 -19.23 5.51
CA ILE A 62 -12.47 -19.72 4.87
C ILE A 62 -12.09 -18.89 3.64
N LEU A 63 -13.06 -18.61 2.76
CA LEU A 63 -12.79 -17.93 1.50
C LEU A 63 -12.29 -16.48 1.69
N PRO A 64 -12.91 -15.63 2.54
CA PRO A 64 -12.39 -14.29 2.79
C PRO A 64 -11.00 -14.28 3.43
N ILE A 65 -10.73 -15.22 4.35
CA ILE A 65 -9.40 -15.36 4.96
C ILE A 65 -8.38 -15.69 3.88
N PHE A 66 -8.63 -16.71 3.06
CA PHE A 66 -7.68 -17.13 2.04
C PHE A 66 -7.43 -16.04 0.98
N VAL A 67 -8.50 -15.39 0.50
CA VAL A 67 -8.40 -14.29 -0.47
C VAL A 67 -7.63 -13.11 0.13
N SER A 68 -7.90 -12.75 1.39
CA SER A 68 -7.20 -11.65 2.07
C SER A 68 -5.74 -11.96 2.32
N SER A 69 -5.41 -13.19 2.71
CA SER A 69 -4.02 -13.62 2.88
C SER A 69 -3.25 -13.60 1.56
N ALA A 70 -3.84 -14.14 0.49
CA ALA A 70 -3.23 -14.11 -0.85
C ALA A 70 -3.05 -12.66 -1.34
N GLY A 71 -4.06 -11.82 -1.19
CA GLY A 71 -3.98 -10.39 -1.51
C GLY A 71 -2.91 -9.67 -0.68
N GLY A 72 -2.80 -9.98 0.60
CA GLY A 72 -1.79 -9.43 1.50
C GLY A 72 -0.36 -9.74 1.05
N VAL A 73 -0.09 -10.97 0.60
CA VAL A 73 1.23 -11.34 0.05
C VAL A 73 1.56 -10.55 -1.21
N LEU A 74 0.60 -10.38 -2.12
CA LEU A 74 0.79 -9.61 -3.35
C LEU A 74 1.02 -8.11 -3.08
N VAL A 75 0.27 -7.54 -2.14
CA VAL A 75 0.43 -6.14 -1.72
C VAL A 75 1.79 -5.95 -1.05
N PHE A 76 2.21 -6.90 -0.21
CA PHE A 76 3.52 -6.86 0.43
C PHE A 76 4.64 -6.88 -0.62
N GLU A 77 4.58 -7.78 -1.59
CA GLU A 77 5.57 -7.84 -2.69
C GLU A 77 5.65 -6.52 -3.47
N ARG A 78 4.49 -5.90 -3.77
CA ARG A 78 4.46 -4.59 -4.43
C ARG A 78 5.01 -3.47 -3.56
N SER A 79 4.88 -3.58 -2.24
CA SER A 79 5.29 -2.52 -1.31
C SER A 79 6.81 -2.32 -1.23
N GLN A 80 7.59 -3.32 -1.66
CA GLN A 80 9.05 -3.28 -1.67
C GLN A 80 9.62 -2.56 -2.89
N ARG A 81 8.80 -2.44 -3.94
CA ARG A 81 9.25 -1.90 -5.23
C ARG A 81 9.35 -0.38 -5.21
N VAL A 82 10.28 0.14 -6.02
CA VAL A 82 10.51 1.57 -6.19
C VAL A 82 9.25 2.29 -6.68
N GLU A 83 8.40 1.63 -7.47
CA GLU A 83 7.13 2.17 -7.94
C GLU A 83 6.21 2.54 -6.78
N MET A 84 6.13 1.70 -5.75
CA MET A 84 5.34 2.02 -4.55
C MET A 84 5.94 3.20 -3.79
N CYS A 85 7.25 3.24 -3.59
CA CYS A 85 7.90 4.39 -2.95
C CYS A 85 7.62 5.69 -3.74
N SER A 86 7.66 5.62 -5.06
CA SER A 86 7.41 6.75 -5.95
C SER A 86 5.94 7.19 -6.01
N SER A 87 5.00 6.36 -5.54
CA SER A 87 3.57 6.71 -5.49
C SER A 87 3.30 7.92 -4.59
N CYS A 88 4.10 8.09 -3.53
CA CYS A 88 4.16 9.29 -2.70
C CYS A 88 4.97 10.41 -3.41
N HIS A 89 4.58 10.75 -4.63
CA HIS A 89 5.38 11.53 -5.58
C HIS A 89 5.79 12.93 -5.07
N LEU A 90 5.10 13.54 -4.11
CA LEU A 90 5.60 14.80 -3.53
C LEU A 90 6.80 14.61 -2.62
N ALA A 91 6.73 13.58 -1.79
CA ALA A 91 7.67 13.35 -0.72
C ALA A 91 8.87 12.57 -1.25
N MET A 92 8.64 11.61 -2.14
CA MET A 92 9.65 10.64 -2.58
C MET A 92 10.28 10.94 -3.94
N ARG A 93 9.64 11.70 -4.82
CA ARG A 93 10.17 11.93 -6.18
C ARG A 93 11.59 12.51 -6.22
N PRO A 94 11.98 13.51 -5.39
CA PRO A 94 13.35 14.01 -5.40
C PRO A 94 14.40 12.93 -5.11
N TYR A 95 14.07 11.96 -4.25
CA TYR A 95 14.95 10.86 -3.87
C TYR A 95 15.04 9.80 -4.98
N VAL A 96 13.91 9.48 -5.61
CA VAL A 96 13.86 8.55 -6.75
C VAL A 96 14.59 9.12 -7.96
N ASP A 97 14.43 10.42 -8.23
CA ASP A 97 15.11 11.10 -9.33
C ASP A 97 16.62 11.19 -9.09
N ASP A 98 17.05 11.48 -7.86
CA ASP A 98 18.47 11.46 -7.49
C ASP A 98 19.09 10.06 -7.60
N MET A 99 18.39 9.02 -7.12
CA MET A 99 18.81 7.63 -7.26
C MET A 99 18.99 7.21 -8.72
N LYS A 100 18.11 7.66 -9.63
CA LYS A 100 18.19 7.35 -11.07
C LYS A 100 19.17 8.25 -11.84
N ASN A 101 19.75 9.26 -11.21
CA ASN A 101 20.65 10.19 -11.87
C ASN A 101 22.05 9.55 -12.04
N PRO A 102 22.55 9.37 -13.29
CA PRO A 102 23.86 8.75 -13.54
C PRO A 102 25.03 9.62 -13.07
N HIS A 103 24.81 10.90 -12.84
CA HIS A 103 25.83 11.84 -12.36
C HIS A 103 25.76 12.09 -10.85
N SER A 104 24.74 11.56 -10.17
CA SER A 104 24.65 11.71 -8.72
C SER A 104 25.68 10.82 -8.03
N LYS A 105 26.29 11.36 -6.98
CA LYS A 105 27.23 10.65 -6.09
C LYS A 105 26.57 10.24 -4.78
N SER A 106 25.24 10.33 -4.69
CA SER A 106 24.52 9.85 -3.50
C SER A 106 24.69 8.34 -3.35
N LEU A 107 24.58 7.86 -2.11
CA LEU A 107 24.69 6.43 -1.83
C LEU A 107 23.68 5.62 -2.64
N ALA A 108 22.44 6.11 -2.72
CA ALA A 108 21.38 5.48 -3.50
C ALA A 108 21.70 5.44 -5.00
N ALA A 109 22.22 6.54 -5.57
CA ALA A 109 22.59 6.60 -6.98
C ALA A 109 23.74 5.64 -7.32
N VAL A 110 24.77 5.55 -6.46
CA VAL A 110 25.88 4.61 -6.65
C VAL A 110 25.39 3.17 -6.65
N HIS A 111 24.50 2.80 -5.73
CA HIS A 111 23.96 1.42 -5.65
C HIS A 111 23.06 1.09 -6.84
N TYR A 112 22.23 2.04 -7.27
CA TYR A 112 21.35 1.89 -8.41
C TYR A 112 22.13 1.78 -9.74
N ASN A 113 23.00 2.75 -10.02
CA ASN A 113 23.73 2.84 -11.28
C ASN A 113 24.71 1.68 -11.47
N ASN A 114 25.34 1.20 -10.40
CA ASN A 114 26.26 0.07 -10.46
C ASN A 114 25.56 -1.30 -10.31
N ARG A 115 24.23 -1.32 -10.19
CA ARG A 115 23.42 -2.53 -9.99
C ARG A 115 23.90 -3.39 -8.79
N TYR A 116 24.36 -2.75 -7.72
CA TYR A 116 24.76 -3.45 -6.49
C TYR A 116 23.57 -4.05 -5.76
N ILE A 117 22.41 -3.43 -5.93
CA ILE A 117 21.11 -3.98 -5.54
C ILE A 117 20.36 -4.16 -6.87
N PRO A 118 19.85 -5.36 -7.21
CA PRO A 118 19.16 -5.59 -8.48
C PRO A 118 17.70 -5.13 -8.44
N ASP A 119 17.00 -5.40 -7.34
CA ASP A 119 15.57 -5.13 -7.13
C ASP A 119 15.34 -4.52 -5.73
N ASP A 120 14.16 -3.93 -5.50
CA ASP A 120 13.75 -3.42 -4.18
C ASP A 120 14.72 -2.39 -3.56
N GLN A 121 15.28 -1.54 -4.43
CA GLN A 121 16.36 -0.57 -4.18
C GLN A 121 16.18 0.29 -2.93
N CYS A 122 14.96 0.80 -2.70
CA CYS A 122 14.65 1.58 -1.50
C CYS A 122 14.46 0.67 -0.30
N TYR A 123 13.77 -0.45 -0.49
CA TYR A 123 13.33 -1.35 0.57
C TYR A 123 14.49 -2.09 1.26
N VAL A 124 15.50 -2.50 0.49
CA VAL A 124 16.69 -3.20 1.01
C VAL A 124 17.42 -2.39 2.10
N CYS A 125 17.47 -1.07 1.96
CA CYS A 125 18.14 -0.20 2.94
C CYS A 125 17.19 0.51 3.91
N HIS A 126 15.94 0.79 3.53
CA HIS A 126 15.02 1.62 4.31
C HIS A 126 13.97 0.84 5.12
N THR A 127 14.03 -0.49 5.19
CA THR A 127 13.10 -1.27 6.01
C THR A 127 13.77 -2.04 7.12
N GLY A 128 13.19 -1.93 8.32
CA GLY A 128 13.48 -2.85 9.43
C GLY A 128 12.71 -4.15 9.22
N TYR A 129 13.29 -5.08 8.46
CA TYR A 129 12.91 -6.50 8.33
C TYR A 129 11.41 -6.85 8.18
N GLY A 130 10.93 -7.01 6.93
CA GLY A 130 9.95 -8.04 6.53
C GLY A 130 8.44 -7.74 6.68
N MET A 131 7.61 -8.69 6.21
CA MET A 131 6.12 -8.66 6.26
C MET A 131 5.59 -8.54 7.71
N PHE A 132 6.41 -8.96 8.67
CA PHE A 132 6.24 -8.85 10.11
C PHE A 132 7.25 -7.90 10.77
N GLY A 133 7.72 -6.88 10.05
CA GLY A 133 8.47 -5.78 10.63
C GLY A 133 7.80 -5.31 11.91
N THR A 134 8.60 -4.83 12.86
CA THR A 134 8.16 -4.50 14.21
C THR A 134 6.85 -3.71 14.15
N VAL A 135 5.94 -3.90 15.11
CA VAL A 135 4.67 -3.14 15.19
C VAL A 135 4.92 -1.63 15.04
N GLN A 136 6.10 -1.18 15.50
CA GLN A 136 6.63 0.15 15.30
C GLN A 136 6.80 0.55 13.83
N ALA A 137 7.42 -0.27 12.97
CA ALA A 137 7.58 0.06 11.55
C ALA A 137 6.22 0.27 10.84
N LYS A 138 5.22 -0.54 11.19
CA LYS A 138 3.85 -0.39 10.65
C LYS A 138 3.17 0.90 11.14
N SER A 139 3.32 1.25 12.42
CA SER A 139 2.75 2.49 12.96
C SER A 139 3.44 3.73 12.40
N GLU A 140 4.77 3.67 12.20
CA GLU A 140 5.53 4.77 11.60
C GLU A 140 5.13 5.02 10.14
N GLY A 141 4.89 3.96 9.36
CA GLY A 141 4.38 4.05 7.99
C GLY A 141 2.97 4.66 7.91
N LEU A 142 2.06 4.34 8.84
CA LEU A 142 0.75 4.99 8.93
C LEU A 142 0.87 6.50 9.17
N VAL A 143 1.81 6.91 10.03
CA VAL A 143 2.10 8.33 10.28
C VAL A 143 2.64 9.01 9.00
N ASP A 144 3.47 8.34 8.21
CA ASP A 144 3.99 8.89 6.95
C ASP A 144 2.88 9.09 5.93
N VAL A 145 1.97 8.12 5.80
CA VAL A 145 0.78 8.22 4.95
C VAL A 145 -0.08 9.40 5.41
N TYR A 146 -0.37 9.50 6.70
CA TYR A 146 -1.13 10.61 7.25
C TYR A 146 -0.48 11.98 6.96
N LYS A 147 0.84 12.11 7.18
CA LYS A 147 1.58 13.36 6.91
C LYS A 147 1.58 13.72 5.43
N TYR A 148 1.70 12.73 4.56
CA TYR A 148 1.63 12.90 3.11
C TYR A 148 0.26 13.46 2.69
N TYR A 149 -0.84 12.84 3.13
CA TYR A 149 -2.19 13.30 2.83
C TYR A 149 -2.50 14.68 3.42
N THR A 150 -2.06 14.95 4.65
CA THR A 150 -2.30 16.24 5.34
C THR A 150 -1.31 17.35 4.97
N ARG A 151 -0.30 17.09 4.13
CA ARG A 151 0.75 18.08 3.76
C ARG A 151 1.56 18.62 4.92
N THR A 152 1.66 17.86 5.98
CA THR A 152 2.40 18.26 7.19
C THR A 152 3.85 17.78 7.19
N PHE A 153 4.35 17.24 6.07
CA PHE A 153 5.74 16.84 5.91
C PHE A 153 6.63 18.03 5.51
N THR A 154 7.89 17.99 5.90
CA THR A 154 8.89 19.02 5.59
C THR A 154 10.06 18.42 4.80
N LEU A 155 10.47 19.10 3.72
CA LEU A 155 11.65 18.73 2.95
C LEU A 155 12.89 19.50 3.46
N PRO A 156 14.08 18.88 3.52
CA PRO A 156 14.35 17.46 3.21
C PRO A 156 13.82 16.52 4.31
N LEU A 157 13.25 15.39 3.90
CA LEU A 157 12.84 14.33 4.81
C LEU A 157 14.04 13.81 5.57
N LYS A 158 13.89 13.68 6.89
CA LYS A 158 14.87 13.08 7.78
C LYS A 158 14.42 11.68 8.14
N MET A 159 15.34 10.73 8.08
CA MET A 159 15.08 9.38 8.57
C MET A 159 14.88 9.42 10.09
N ARG A 160 13.92 8.64 10.60
CA ARG A 160 13.68 8.51 12.04
C ARG A 160 14.73 7.63 12.71
N HIS A 161 15.21 6.63 11.98
CA HIS A 161 16.18 5.64 12.42
C HIS A 161 17.31 5.51 11.39
N PRO A 162 18.53 5.13 11.79
CA PRO A 162 19.62 4.83 10.86
C PRO A 162 19.33 3.58 10.02
N TYR A 163 20.09 3.41 8.93
CA TYR A 163 20.07 2.19 8.12
C TYR A 163 20.40 0.97 8.99
N SER A 164 19.66 -0.12 8.83
CA SER A 164 19.86 -1.41 9.52
C SER A 164 20.65 -2.39 8.68
#